data_AF-A0A2K3M3G8-F1
#
_entry.id   AF-A0A2K3M3G8-F1
#
_cell.length_a   1.000
_cell.length_b   1.000
_cell.length_c   1.000
_cell.angle_alpha   90.00
_cell.angle_beta   90.00
_cell.angle_gamma   90.00
#
_symmetry.space_group_name_H-M   'P 1'
#
loop_
_entity.id
_entity.type
_entity.pdbx_description
1 polymer ?
#
loop_
_entity_poly.entity_id
_entity_poly.type
_entity_poly.pdbx_seq_one_letter_code
_entity_poly.pdbx_strand_id
1 'polypeptide(L)'
;MTRMRKLSIVVGAVIATTCGGAMILYNPSISTSNYGCGSHLEALRKKLHSPDAIVPSRETLQSALMAANKANPLDVLVIGGGATGTGAALDAVTRGLKVGLVEQEDFASGTSSRSTKLLHG
;
A
#
# COMPACT_ATOMS: atom_id res chain seq x y z
N MET A 1 -34.79 18.84 -20.02
CA MET A 1 -33.82 19.00 -18.92
C MET A 1 -34.34 18.24 -17.72
N THR A 2 -33.87 17.01 -17.53
CA THR A 2 -34.33 16.14 -16.43
C THR A 2 -33.16 15.28 -15.99
N ARG A 3 -32.66 15.55 -14.79
CA ARG A 3 -31.50 14.91 -14.17
C ARG A 3 -32.01 13.76 -13.31
N MET A 4 -31.85 12.51 -13.74
CA MET A 4 -32.01 11.34 -12.88
C MET A 4 -31.10 10.16 -13.26
N ARG A 5 -30.30 9.75 -12.26
CA ARG A 5 -29.94 8.37 -11.84
C ARG A 5 -29.14 7.46 -12.78
N LYS A 6 -27.91 7.15 -12.36
CA LYS A 6 -27.33 5.79 -12.26
C LYS A 6 -26.43 5.81 -11.01
N LEU A 7 -26.85 5.36 -9.82
CA LEU A 7 -26.92 3.97 -9.38
C LEU A 7 -25.93 3.06 -10.12
N SER A 8 -24.69 3.05 -9.63
CA SER A 8 -23.72 2.01 -9.97
C SER A 8 -23.37 1.28 -8.69
N ILE A 9 -24.24 0.33 -8.34
CA ILE A 9 -23.88 -0.81 -7.50
C ILE A 9 -22.82 -1.57 -8.30
N VAL A 10 -21.54 -1.45 -7.93
CA VAL A 10 -20.50 -2.30 -8.50
C VAL A 10 -20.46 -3.58 -7.66
N VAL A 11 -21.24 -4.54 -8.12
CA VAL A 11 -21.03 -5.96 -7.85
C VAL A 11 -19.61 -6.30 -8.33
N GLY A 12 -18.69 -6.57 -7.40
CA GLY A 12 -17.34 -7.03 -7.70
C GLY A 12 -17.24 -8.52 -7.42
N ALA A 13 -17.25 -9.31 -8.50
CA ALA A 13 -17.35 -10.76 -8.49
C ALA A 13 -16.28 -11.47 -7.64
N VAL A 14 -16.73 -12.43 -6.83
CA VAL A 14 -15.91 -13.55 -6.36
C VAL A 14 -15.80 -14.53 -7.51
N ILE A 15 -14.64 -14.56 -8.16
CA ILE A 15 -14.20 -15.71 -8.96
C ILE A 15 -12.95 -16.25 -8.28
N ALA A 16 -13.15 -17.23 -7.41
CA ALA A 16 -12.10 -18.14 -7.01
C ALA A 16 -12.04 -19.24 -8.08
N THR A 17 -11.07 -19.15 -8.98
CA THR A 17 -10.65 -20.28 -9.83
C THR A 17 -9.15 -20.36 -9.75
N THR A 18 -8.71 -21.31 -8.93
CA THR A 18 -7.50 -22.13 -9.02
C THR A 18 -6.39 -21.67 -9.99
N CYS A 19 -5.19 -21.53 -9.41
CA CYS A 19 -3.87 -21.47 -10.05
C CYS A 19 -3.45 -20.12 -10.66
N GLY A 20 -2.65 -19.35 -9.91
CA GLY A 20 -1.94 -18.16 -10.40
C GLY A 20 -2.27 -16.90 -9.60
N GLY A 21 -1.67 -16.75 -8.42
CA GLY A 21 -1.92 -15.61 -7.53
C GLY A 21 -1.31 -14.31 -8.05
N ALA A 22 -2.10 -13.47 -8.71
CA ALA A 22 -1.82 -12.04 -8.84
C ALA A 22 -2.61 -11.29 -7.77
N MET A 23 -1.94 -10.85 -6.71
CA MET A 23 -2.53 -9.99 -5.68
C MET A 23 -2.50 -8.54 -6.18
N ILE A 24 -3.65 -8.04 -6.63
CA ILE A 24 -3.84 -6.60 -6.87
C ILE A 24 -3.93 -5.93 -5.50
N LEU A 25 -2.90 -5.16 -5.14
CA LEU A 25 -2.89 -4.33 -3.94
C LEU A 25 -3.97 -3.24 -4.10
N TYR A 26 -4.99 -3.32 -3.25
CA TYR A 26 -6.02 -2.31 -3.07
C TYR A 26 -5.38 -0.94 -2.80
N ASN A 27 -5.87 0.13 -3.45
CA ASN A 27 -5.60 1.51 -3.02
C ASN A 27 -6.18 1.72 -1.61
N PRO A 28 -5.38 1.94 -0.56
CA PRO A 28 -5.94 2.46 0.67
C PRO A 28 -5.96 3.98 0.55
N SER A 29 -7.14 4.56 0.34
CA SER A 29 -7.33 5.98 0.63
C SER A 29 -7.25 6.15 2.14
N ILE A 30 -6.07 6.46 2.67
CA ILE A 30 -5.87 6.82 4.07
C ILE A 30 -5.95 8.34 4.16
N SER A 31 -7.17 8.86 4.07
CA SER A 31 -7.46 10.27 4.38
C SER A 31 -8.00 10.36 5.81
N THR A 32 -7.31 11.10 6.67
CA THR A 32 -7.71 11.33 8.06
C THR A 32 -8.78 12.40 8.15
N SER A 33 -10.00 12.01 8.50
CA SER A 33 -10.92 12.87 9.24
C SER A 33 -11.67 11.99 10.24
N ASN A 34 -11.28 12.10 11.51
CA ASN A 34 -11.91 11.39 12.63
C ASN A 34 -13.28 11.99 12.95
N TYR A 35 -14.26 11.76 12.10
CA TYR A 35 -15.70 11.88 12.41
C TYR A 35 -16.47 10.85 11.56
N GLY A 36 -16.26 9.55 11.79
CA GLY A 36 -17.08 8.54 11.11
C GLY A 36 -16.56 7.11 11.16
N CYS A 37 -17.34 6.24 11.80
CA CYS A 37 -17.44 4.78 11.65
C CYS A 37 -16.13 3.97 11.58
N GLY A 38 -15.70 3.45 12.74
CA GLY A 38 -14.49 2.64 12.92
C GLY A 38 -14.47 1.23 12.31
N SER A 39 -15.39 0.81 11.44
CA SER A 39 -15.47 -0.60 11.00
C SER A 39 -14.31 -1.05 10.10
N HIS A 40 -13.86 -0.21 9.15
CA HIS A 40 -12.76 -0.56 8.23
C HIS A 40 -11.38 -0.47 8.89
N LEU A 41 -11.15 0.54 9.73
CA LEU A 41 -9.92 0.64 10.52
C LEU A 41 -9.82 -0.48 11.55
N GLU A 42 -10.94 -0.88 12.17
CA GLU A 42 -10.97 -2.02 13.09
C GLU A 42 -10.68 -3.32 12.35
N ALA A 43 -11.22 -3.51 11.14
CA ALA A 43 -10.92 -4.66 10.28
C ALA A 43 -9.44 -4.71 9.89
N LEU A 44 -8.85 -3.57 9.51
CA LEU A 44 -7.43 -3.48 9.17
C LEU A 44 -6.54 -3.73 10.40
N ARG A 45 -6.90 -3.12 11.55
CA ARG A 45 -6.22 -3.31 12.83
C ARG A 45 -6.24 -4.79 13.23
N LYS A 46 -7.40 -5.44 13.12
CA LYS A 46 -7.57 -6.87 13.40
C LYS A 46 -6.74 -7.74 12.44
N LYS A 47 -6.64 -7.36 11.16
CA LYS A 47 -5.81 -8.04 10.16
C LYS A 47 -4.30 -7.83 10.37
N LEU A 48 -3.89 -6.69 10.92
CA LEU A 48 -2.49 -6.42 11.26
C LEU A 48 -2.06 -7.13 12.55
N HIS A 49 -2.97 -7.22 13.53
CA HIS A 49 -2.70 -7.88 14.81
C HIS A 49 -3.02 -9.37 14.80
N SER A 50 -3.55 -9.92 13.71
CA SER A 50 -3.71 -11.37 13.61
C SER A 50 -2.33 -12.02 13.59
N PRO A 51 -2.05 -13.03 14.42
CA PRO A 51 -0.76 -13.72 14.42
C PRO A 51 -0.45 -14.39 13.08
N ASP A 52 -1.48 -14.68 12.29
CA ASP A 52 -1.40 -15.23 10.94
C ASP A 52 -1.32 -14.14 9.85
N ALA A 53 -0.93 -12.91 10.20
CA ALA A 53 -0.72 -11.85 9.22
C ALA A 53 0.46 -12.24 8.31
N ILE A 54 0.13 -12.86 7.17
CA ILE A 54 1.11 -13.30 6.19
C ILE A 54 1.63 -12.07 5.46
N VAL A 55 2.92 -11.77 5.67
CA VAL A 55 3.66 -10.85 4.81
C VAL A 55 3.75 -11.51 3.43
N PRO A 56 3.39 -10.80 2.34
CA PRO A 56 3.50 -11.36 1.00
C PRO A 56 4.95 -11.80 0.72
N SER A 57 5.09 -12.89 -0.03
CA SER A 57 6.41 -13.39 -0.40
C SER A 57 7.17 -12.40 -1.26
N ARG A 58 8.50 -12.49 -1.28
CA ARG A 58 9.36 -11.63 -2.10
C ARG A 58 8.98 -11.70 -3.58
N GLU A 59 8.65 -12.89 -4.08
CA GLU A 59 8.24 -13.12 -5.46
C GLU A 59 6.93 -12.40 -5.78
N THR A 60 6.00 -12.37 -4.82
CA THR A 60 4.72 -11.66 -4.96
C THR A 60 4.97 -10.15 -5.05
N LEU A 61 5.82 -9.61 -4.18
CA LEU A 61 6.16 -8.18 -4.20
C LEU A 61 6.91 -7.78 -5.48
N GLN A 62 7.86 -8.60 -5.93
CA GLN A 62 8.61 -8.37 -7.17
C GLN A 62 7.69 -8.41 -8.39
N SER A 63 6.80 -9.39 -8.48
CA SER A 63 5.85 -9.47 -9.59
C SER A 63 4.88 -8.29 -9.62
N ALA A 64 4.41 -7.81 -8.46
CA ALA A 64 3.59 -6.61 -8.37
C ALA A 64 4.33 -5.35 -8.85
N LEU A 65 5.61 -5.21 -8.53
CA LEU A 65 6.43 -4.10 -8.99
C LEU A 65 6.73 -4.18 -10.50
N MET A 66 7.09 -5.37 -11.00
CA MET A 66 7.39 -5.61 -12.42
C MET A 66 6.16 -5.55 -13.32
N ALA A 67 4.96 -5.70 -12.76
CA ALA A 67 3.71 -5.49 -13.49
C ALA A 67 3.48 -4.02 -13.88
N ALA A 68 4.20 -3.07 -13.26
CA ALA A 68 4.15 -1.67 -13.66
C ALA A 68 4.75 -1.50 -15.08
N ASN A 69 3.98 -0.88 -15.97
CA ASN A 69 4.36 -0.68 -17.36
C ASN A 69 3.73 0.61 -17.90
N LYS A 70 3.94 0.90 -19.19
CA LYS A 70 3.41 2.13 -19.82
C LYS A 70 1.88 2.25 -19.76
N ALA A 71 1.15 1.14 -19.76
CA ALA A 71 -0.32 1.12 -19.67
C ALA A 71 -0.83 1.22 -18.23
N ASN A 72 -0.01 0.86 -17.24
CA ASN A 72 -0.34 0.93 -15.82
C ASN A 72 0.88 1.38 -15.00
N PRO A 73 1.31 2.66 -15.14
CA PRO A 73 2.53 3.14 -14.52
C PRO A 73 2.40 3.20 -12.99
N LEU A 74 3.54 3.39 -12.31
CA LEU A 74 3.54 3.93 -10.95
C LEU A 74 3.48 5.45 -11.05
N ASP A 75 2.79 6.09 -10.11
CA ASP A 75 2.81 7.55 -10.00
C ASP A 75 4.14 8.01 -9.39
N VAL A 76 4.68 7.23 -8.44
CA VAL A 76 5.96 7.50 -7.77
C VAL A 76 6.73 6.20 -7.59
N LEU A 77 8.03 6.22 -7.94
CA LEU A 77 8.98 5.17 -7.58
C LEU A 77 10.03 5.74 -6.64
N VAL A 78 10.09 5.22 -5.42
CA VAL A 78 11.08 5.61 -4.41
C VAL A 78 12.25 4.63 -4.43
N ILE A 79 13.47 5.16 -4.47
CA ILE A 79 14.71 4.40 -4.42
C ILE A 79 15.36 4.64 -3.06
N GLY A 80 15.49 3.58 -2.27
CA GLY A 80 15.99 3.61 -0.90
C GLY A 80 14.87 3.48 0.15
N GLY A 81 14.95 2.46 0.98
CA GLY A 81 14.07 2.12 2.11
C GLY A 81 14.61 2.59 3.47
N GLY A 82 15.44 3.64 3.49
CA GLY A 82 15.81 4.36 4.72
C GLY A 82 14.68 5.24 5.26
N ALA A 83 14.93 5.98 6.35
CA ALA A 83 13.93 6.83 7.00
C ALA A 83 13.28 7.84 6.03
N THR A 84 14.11 8.52 5.22
CA THR A 84 13.62 9.50 4.23
C THR A 84 12.77 8.86 3.13
N GLY A 85 13.23 7.76 2.55
CA GLY A 85 12.52 7.11 1.45
C GLY A 85 11.20 6.48 1.89
N THR A 86 11.20 5.80 3.03
CA THR A 86 9.96 5.27 3.63
C THR A 86 8.99 6.40 4.01
N GLY A 87 9.48 7.52 4.53
CA GLY A 87 8.64 8.69 4.83
C GLY A 87 8.01 9.30 3.58
N ALA A 88 8.78 9.47 2.50
CA ALA A 88 8.27 9.96 1.22
C ALA A 88 7.26 8.99 0.58
N ALA A 89 7.52 7.68 0.65
CA ALA A 89 6.60 6.66 0.17
C ALA A 89 5.28 6.67 0.95
N LEU A 90 5.35 6.80 2.28
CA LEU A 90 4.17 6.90 3.13
C LEU A 90 3.33 8.14 2.78
N ASP A 91 3.96 9.32 2.65
CA ASP A 91 3.27 10.55 2.27
C ASP A 91 2.55 10.37 0.91
N ALA A 92 3.26 9.86 -0.10
CA ALA A 92 2.69 9.61 -1.42
C ALA A 92 1.51 8.61 -1.38
N VAL A 93 1.62 7.51 -0.62
CA VAL A 93 0.51 6.54 -0.45
C VAL A 93 -0.68 7.17 0.26
N THR A 94 -0.48 7.97 1.31
CA THR A 94 -1.60 8.63 2.03
C THR A 94 -2.33 9.64 1.16
N ARG A 95 -1.67 10.18 0.14
CA ARG A 95 -2.28 11.05 -0.90
C ARG A 95 -3.01 10.25 -1.99
N GLY A 96 -3.02 8.93 -1.93
CA GLY A 96 -3.71 8.05 -2.87
C GLY A 96 -2.93 7.77 -4.16
N LEU A 97 -1.63 8.04 -4.19
CA LEU A 97 -0.77 7.73 -5.34
C LEU A 97 -0.38 6.24 -5.36
N LYS A 98 -0.18 5.69 -6.56
CA LYS A 98 0.35 4.35 -6.74
C LYS A 98 1.88 4.38 -6.63
N VAL A 99 2.39 3.91 -5.50
CA VAL A 99 3.81 4.02 -5.14
C VAL A 99 4.49 2.66 -5.20
N GLY A 100 5.68 2.62 -5.80
CA GLY A 100 6.65 1.53 -5.62
C GLY A 100 7.84 2.00 -4.78
N LEU A 101 8.42 1.11 -3.97
CA LEU A 101 9.66 1.36 -3.24
C LEU A 101 10.61 0.20 -3.46
N VAL A 102 11.87 0.52 -3.78
CA VAL A 102 12.96 -0.47 -3.91
C VAL A 102 14.10 -0.13 -2.97
N GLU A 103 14.62 -1.15 -2.28
CA GLU A 103 15.81 -1.07 -1.44
C GLU A 103 16.78 -2.17 -1.89
N GLN A 104 18.08 -1.88 -1.87
CA GLN A 104 19.13 -2.79 -2.31
C GLN A 104 19.32 -3.93 -1.31
N GLU A 105 19.32 -3.60 -0.01
CA GLU A 105 19.53 -4.54 1.08
C GLU A 105 18.21 -4.81 1.83
N ASP A 106 18.16 -4.51 3.12
CA ASP A 106 16.96 -4.56 3.97
C ASP A 106 16.50 -3.14 4.33
N PHE A 107 15.25 -3.00 4.75
CA PHE A 107 14.70 -1.73 5.21
C PHE A 107 15.55 -1.14 6.34
N ALA A 108 15.83 0.17 6.25
CA ALA A 108 16.68 0.92 7.18
C ALA A 108 18.13 0.40 7.36
N SER A 109 18.61 -0.54 6.55
CA SER A 109 19.97 -1.13 6.62
C SER A 109 21.11 -0.09 6.58
N GLY A 110 20.93 1.04 5.89
CA GLY A 110 21.91 2.13 5.78
C GLY A 110 22.11 2.96 7.06
N THR A 111 22.22 4.28 6.91
CA THR A 111 22.43 5.21 8.05
C THR A 111 21.26 5.23 9.02
N SER A 112 20.05 4.91 8.56
CA SER A 112 18.83 4.92 9.37
C SER A 112 18.84 3.91 10.52
N SER A 113 19.63 2.84 10.45
CA SER A 113 19.84 1.90 11.57
C SER A 113 21.04 2.25 12.47
N ARG A 114 21.91 3.17 12.01
CA ARG A 114 23.20 3.52 12.64
C ARG A 114 23.19 4.91 13.30
N SER A 115 22.09 5.28 13.95
CA SER A 115 21.98 6.54 14.69
C SER A 115 22.24 6.34 16.18
N THR A 116 22.32 7.45 16.93
CA THR A 116 22.27 7.44 18.41
C THR A 116 20.91 7.01 18.94
N LYS A 117 19.90 6.86 18.06
CA LYS A 117 18.50 6.52 18.39
C LYS A 117 17.86 7.51 19.36
N LEU A 118 18.33 8.76 19.36
CA LEU A 118 17.76 9.86 20.13
C LEU A 118 17.07 10.83 19.18
N LEU A 119 15.83 11.20 19.51
CA LEU A 119 15.14 12.31 18.89
C LEU A 119 15.46 13.56 19.72
N HIS A 120 16.10 14.55 19.11
CA HIS A 120 16.39 15.83 19.73
C HIS A 120 16.02 16.98 18.78
N GLY A 121 15.68 18.13 19.36
CA GLY A 121 15.39 19.38 18.64
C GLY A 121 16.56 20.34 18.64
#